data_AF-A0A8T4SKM8-F1
#
_entry.id   AF-A0A8T4SKM8-F1
#
_cell.length_a   1.000
_cell.length_b   1.000
_cell.length_c   1.000
_cell.angle_alpha   90.00
_cell.angle_beta   90.00
_cell.angle_gamma   90.00
#
_symmetry.space_group_name_H-M   'P 1'
#
loop_
_entity.id
_entity.type
_entity.pdbx_description
1 polymer ?
#
loop_
_entity_poly.entity_id
_entity_poly.type
_entity_poly.pdbx_seq_one_letter_code
_entity_poly.pdbx_strand_id
1 'polypeptide(L)'
;MLSSEVIRKIEEFVYSKPRSVQEISVYLKKNWRTVDRYIEEIVKDYGTLSVRVFREGTRGALKIVYWSSIEKVSKSVFQEDLEETITREKGKMDFAAFDIFQYVDDSKKYAWIKNGVDESSAGRLKEFKDILLQAKKQVLFFSGNLSFINFDDGKVYVFELLEELVKRNISIKIIGRVDWVSKENIEKVLSLNMKYGKELIEIRHRQQPLRATIIDNKLVNIKEVKEPSLR
;
A
#
# COMPACT_ATOMS: atom_id res chain seq x y z
N MET A 1 1.66 -29.13 2.62
CA MET A 1 1.92 -27.77 2.08
C MET A 1 1.37 -26.75 3.06
N LEU A 2 1.93 -25.54 3.06
CA LEU A 2 1.36 -24.43 3.80
C LEU A 2 0.03 -24.05 3.12
N SER A 3 -1.08 -24.11 3.85
CA SER A 3 -2.40 -23.70 3.36
C SER A 3 -2.86 -22.45 4.11
N SER A 4 -3.77 -21.68 3.52
CA SER A 4 -4.34 -20.48 4.15
C SER A 4 -4.96 -20.76 5.53
N GLU A 5 -5.54 -21.95 5.71
CA GLU A 5 -6.08 -22.39 7.00
C GLU A 5 -4.98 -22.60 8.06
N VAL A 6 -3.83 -23.16 7.66
CA VAL A 6 -2.68 -23.34 8.56
C VAL A 6 -2.06 -22.00 8.92
N ILE A 7 -1.94 -21.08 7.95
CA ILE A 7 -1.46 -19.71 8.18
C ILE A 7 -2.33 -19.05 9.25
N ARG A 8 -3.66 -18.99 9.02
CA ARG A 8 -4.60 -18.38 9.96
C ARG A 8 -4.51 -18.98 11.37
N LYS A 9 -4.39 -20.31 11.48
CA LYS A 9 -4.24 -20.99 12.79
C LYS A 9 -2.96 -20.59 13.52
N ILE A 10 -1.83 -20.50 12.82
CA ILE A 10 -0.56 -20.04 13.42
C ILE A 10 -0.70 -18.60 13.86
N GLU A 11 -1.28 -17.77 13.00
CA GLU A 11 -1.44 -16.34 13.23
C GLU A 11 -2.31 -16.03 14.45
N GLU A 12 -3.50 -16.61 14.55
CA GLU A 12 -4.40 -16.47 15.70
C GLU A 12 -3.74 -16.95 17.01
N PHE A 13 -2.97 -18.04 16.94
CA PHE A 13 -2.30 -18.60 18.11
C PHE A 13 -1.17 -17.71 18.63
N VAL A 14 -0.39 -17.13 17.73
CA VAL A 14 0.70 -16.18 18.06
C VAL A 14 0.16 -14.79 18.44
N TYR A 15 -0.98 -14.39 17.87
CA TYR A 15 -1.63 -13.11 18.19
C TYR A 15 -2.00 -13.00 19.67
N SER A 16 -2.46 -14.10 20.28
CA SER A 16 -2.83 -14.13 21.71
C SER A 16 -1.66 -13.78 22.65
N LYS A 17 -0.44 -14.21 22.29
CA LYS A 17 0.83 -13.90 22.97
C LYS A 17 1.99 -14.50 22.17
N PRO A 18 3.21 -13.92 22.23
CA PRO A 18 4.40 -14.50 21.62
C PRO A 18 4.59 -15.98 21.99
N ARG A 19 4.96 -16.81 21.02
CA ARG A 19 5.10 -18.27 21.15
C ARG A 19 6.44 -18.75 20.66
N SER A 20 6.94 -19.82 21.26
CA SER A 20 8.04 -20.59 20.69
C SER A 20 7.59 -21.42 19.48
N VAL A 21 8.52 -21.72 18.56
CA VAL A 21 8.27 -22.66 17.44
C VAL A 21 7.78 -24.01 17.97
N GLN A 22 8.28 -24.43 19.13
CA GLN A 22 7.89 -25.68 19.81
C GLN A 22 6.42 -25.64 20.24
N GLU A 23 5.96 -24.56 20.89
CA GLU A 23 4.54 -24.41 21.25
C GLU A 23 3.62 -24.46 20.03
N ILE A 24 3.99 -23.78 18.94
CA ILE A 24 3.23 -23.78 17.69
C ILE A 24 3.21 -25.20 17.09
N SER A 25 4.32 -25.94 17.17
CA SER A 25 4.40 -27.32 16.68
C SER A 25 3.47 -28.28 17.43
N VAL A 26 3.35 -28.11 18.75
CA VAL A 26 2.42 -28.87 19.60
C VAL A 26 0.97 -28.50 19.25
N TYR A 27 0.68 -27.20 19.12
CA TYR A 27 -0.65 -26.70 18.76
C TYR A 27 -1.14 -27.24 17.41
N LEU A 28 -0.26 -27.24 16.40
CA LEU A 28 -0.58 -27.76 15.06
C LEU A 28 -0.48 -29.28 14.93
N LYS A 29 0.05 -29.98 15.94
CA LYS A 29 0.40 -31.42 15.87
C LYS A 29 1.28 -31.75 14.66
N LYS A 30 2.33 -30.93 14.46
CA LYS A 30 3.30 -31.07 13.35
C LYS A 30 4.73 -31.09 13.86
N ASN A 31 5.65 -31.58 13.03
CA ASN A 31 7.08 -31.56 13.34
C ASN A 31 7.59 -30.11 13.42
N TRP A 32 8.42 -29.80 14.41
CA TRP A 32 8.97 -28.45 14.62
C TRP A 32 9.71 -27.91 13.40
N ARG A 33 10.43 -28.75 12.63
CA ARG A 33 11.13 -28.33 11.39
C ARG A 33 10.15 -27.87 10.32
N THR A 34 9.00 -28.54 10.24
CA THR A 34 7.94 -28.17 9.31
C THR A 34 7.31 -26.85 9.71
N VAL A 35 7.07 -26.65 11.02
CA VAL A 35 6.53 -25.39 11.55
C VAL A 35 7.51 -24.24 11.40
N ASP A 36 8.80 -24.48 11.65
CA ASP A 36 9.86 -23.48 11.45
C ASP A 36 9.87 -23.00 10.00
N ARG A 37 9.83 -23.92 9.03
CA ARG A 37 9.71 -23.58 7.61
C ARG A 37 8.43 -22.80 7.30
N TYR A 38 7.29 -23.18 7.88
CA TYR A 38 6.03 -22.43 7.71
C TYR A 38 6.14 -21.00 8.22
N ILE A 39 6.77 -20.80 9.37
CA ILE A 39 6.99 -19.46 9.93
C ILE A 39 7.92 -18.66 9.02
N GLU A 40 9.00 -19.26 8.52
CA GLU A 40 9.91 -18.60 7.56
C GLU A 40 9.19 -18.20 6.26
N GLU A 41 8.32 -19.06 5.72
CA GLU A 41 7.46 -18.75 4.58
C GLU A 41 6.48 -17.61 4.91
N ILE A 42 5.83 -17.63 6.08
CA ILE A 42 4.90 -16.57 6.51
C ILE A 42 5.62 -15.22 6.67
N VAL A 43 6.79 -15.21 7.31
CA VAL A 43 7.62 -14.00 7.50
C VAL A 43 8.02 -13.42 6.15
N LYS A 44 8.46 -14.27 5.22
CA LYS A 44 8.96 -13.84 3.91
C LYS A 44 7.84 -13.35 2.98
N ASP A 45 6.74 -14.08 2.91
CA ASP A 45 5.71 -13.85 1.89
C ASP A 45 4.60 -12.90 2.37
N TYR A 46 4.30 -12.89 3.67
CA TYR A 46 3.18 -12.12 4.25
C TYR A 46 3.65 -11.04 5.23
N GLY A 47 4.78 -11.25 5.92
CA GLY A 47 5.33 -10.28 6.87
C GLY A 47 4.48 -10.06 8.14
N THR A 48 3.49 -10.92 8.40
CA THR A 48 2.58 -10.84 9.56
C THR A 48 3.24 -11.30 10.86
N LEU A 49 4.23 -12.18 10.78
CA LEU A 49 5.00 -12.72 11.89
C LEU A 49 6.47 -12.33 11.84
N SER A 50 7.09 -12.25 13.00
CA SER A 50 8.50 -11.91 13.20
C SER A 50 9.11 -12.92 14.15
N VAL A 51 10.40 -13.20 13.98
CA VAL A 51 11.11 -14.21 14.77
C VAL A 51 12.31 -13.57 15.43
N ARG A 52 12.43 -13.73 16.74
CA ARG A 52 13.63 -13.37 17.49
C ARG A 52 14.34 -14.65 17.91
N VAL A 53 15.58 -14.79 17.46
CA VAL A 53 16.45 -15.90 17.81
C VAL A 53 17.19 -15.53 19.10
N PHE A 54 16.95 -16.26 20.17
CA PHE A 54 17.63 -16.05 21.46
C PHE A 54 18.86 -16.95 21.62
N ARG A 55 18.81 -18.15 21.02
CA ARG A 55 19.93 -19.09 21.01
C ARG A 55 20.02 -19.73 19.63
N GLU A 56 21.18 -19.63 19.00
CA GLU A 56 21.46 -20.20 17.70
C GLU A 56 21.84 -21.68 17.80
N GLY A 57 21.65 -22.44 16.72
CA GLY A 57 21.97 -23.87 16.63
C GLY A 57 20.85 -24.73 16.02
N THR A 58 21.13 -25.99 15.71
CA THR A 58 20.16 -26.92 15.11
C THR A 58 19.43 -27.80 16.15
N ARG A 59 20.01 -27.95 17.35
CA ARG A 59 19.41 -28.65 18.49
C ARG A 59 19.40 -27.71 19.69
N GLY A 60 18.22 -27.27 20.10
CA GLY A 60 18.05 -26.35 21.24
C GLY A 60 18.02 -24.86 20.88
N ALA A 61 17.84 -24.50 19.61
CA ALA A 61 17.55 -23.12 19.25
C ALA A 61 16.22 -22.67 19.84
N LEU A 62 16.26 -21.53 20.52
CA LEU A 62 15.09 -20.87 21.05
C LEU A 62 14.72 -19.72 20.12
N LYS A 63 13.72 -19.98 19.28
CA LYS A 63 13.09 -18.99 18.40
C LYS A 63 11.75 -18.60 19.01
N ILE A 64 11.58 -17.32 19.34
CA ILE A 64 10.29 -16.77 19.74
C ILE A 64 9.68 -16.09 18.52
N VAL A 65 8.51 -16.57 18.13
CA VAL A 65 7.64 -16.01 17.12
C VAL A 65 6.70 -15.05 17.81
N TYR A 66 6.65 -13.84 17.30
CA TYR A 66 5.72 -12.82 17.75
C TYR A 66 5.06 -12.21 16.52
N TRP A 67 3.92 -11.59 16.74
CA TRP A 67 3.24 -10.84 15.71
C TRP A 67 4.17 -9.71 15.23
N SER A 68 4.57 -9.72 13.96
CA SER A 68 5.42 -8.68 13.35
C SER A 68 4.63 -7.44 13.00
N SER A 69 3.33 -7.62 12.76
CA SER A 69 2.46 -6.49 12.61
C SER A 69 2.44 -5.74 13.94
N ILE A 70 3.05 -4.55 13.92
CA ILE A 70 2.45 -3.39 14.55
C ILE A 70 0.95 -3.50 14.26
N GLU A 71 0.17 -3.81 15.28
CA GLU A 71 -1.22 -4.29 15.20
C GLU A 71 -2.04 -3.56 14.15
N LYS A 72 -2.60 -4.30 13.17
CA LYS A 72 -3.56 -3.84 12.15
C LYS A 72 -3.01 -2.67 11.29
N VAL A 73 -3.21 -2.69 9.96
CA VAL A 73 -3.12 -1.40 9.20
C VAL A 73 -4.06 -0.36 9.84
N SER A 74 -5.10 -0.89 10.48
CA SER A 74 -6.16 -0.25 11.21
C SER A 74 -6.06 -0.39 12.74
N LYS A 75 -5.26 0.48 13.38
CA LYS A 75 -5.07 0.65 14.85
C LYS A 75 -6.36 0.88 15.66
N SER A 76 -7.50 1.06 15.02
CA SER A 76 -8.79 1.30 15.65
C SER A 76 -9.91 0.71 14.81
N VAL A 77 -11.06 0.45 15.44
CA VAL A 77 -12.30 0.03 14.77
C VAL A 77 -12.64 0.94 13.59
N PHE A 78 -12.36 2.25 13.71
CA PHE A 78 -12.56 3.22 12.65
C PHE A 78 -11.67 3.00 11.43
N GLN A 79 -10.41 2.64 11.65
CA GLN A 79 -9.53 2.35 10.54
C GLN A 79 -9.90 1.02 9.86
N GLU A 80 -10.47 0.05 10.60
CA GLU A 80 -10.97 -1.20 10.02
C GLU A 80 -12.19 -0.92 9.13
N ASP A 81 -13.10 -0.09 9.61
CA ASP A 81 -14.27 0.36 8.85
C ASP A 81 -13.88 1.15 7.59
N LEU A 82 -12.89 2.05 7.69
CA LEU A 82 -12.33 2.76 6.54
C LEU A 82 -11.69 1.80 5.53
N GLU A 83 -10.92 0.83 6.01
CA GLU A 83 -10.28 -0.18 5.17
C GLU A 83 -11.33 -1.03 4.44
N GLU A 84 -12.36 -1.48 5.14
CA GLU A 84 -13.46 -2.24 4.56
C GLU A 84 -14.20 -1.40 3.51
N THR A 85 -14.47 -0.13 3.82
CA THR A 85 -15.14 0.82 2.91
C THR A 85 -14.33 1.01 1.63
N ILE A 86 -13.04 1.37 1.73
CA ILE A 86 -12.14 1.51 0.57
C ILE A 86 -12.05 0.21 -0.25
N THR A 87 -12.12 -0.93 0.43
CA THR A 87 -12.01 -2.25 -0.18
C THR A 87 -13.30 -2.68 -0.90
N ARG A 88 -14.46 -2.34 -0.34
CA ARG A 88 -15.79 -2.79 -0.82
C ARG A 88 -16.34 -1.88 -1.92
N GLU A 89 -16.11 -0.59 -1.79
CA GLU A 89 -16.67 0.42 -2.68
C GLU A 89 -15.89 0.54 -3.99
N LYS A 90 -16.51 1.17 -4.99
CA LYS A 90 -16.01 1.11 -6.37
C LYS A 90 -15.86 2.47 -7.03
N GLY A 91 -16.72 3.42 -6.69
CA GLY A 91 -16.77 4.75 -7.27
C GLY A 91 -16.21 5.79 -6.31
N LYS A 92 -15.58 6.85 -6.83
CA LYS A 92 -15.08 7.96 -6.00
C LYS A 92 -16.20 8.69 -5.24
N MET A 93 -17.44 8.56 -5.69
CA MET A 93 -18.63 9.13 -5.02
C MET A 93 -18.98 8.39 -3.73
N ASP A 94 -18.52 7.15 -3.58
CA ASP A 94 -18.87 6.29 -2.45
C ASP A 94 -18.04 6.64 -1.19
N PHE A 95 -16.90 7.34 -1.36
CA PHE A 95 -15.93 7.59 -0.29
C PHE A 95 -15.55 9.07 -0.16
N ALA A 96 -15.62 9.62 1.06
CA ALA A 96 -15.16 10.98 1.34
C ALA A 96 -13.73 10.98 1.91
N ALA A 97 -12.87 11.85 1.39
CA ALA A 97 -11.54 12.11 1.95
C ALA A 97 -11.62 12.61 3.40
N PHE A 98 -12.71 13.30 3.76
CA PHE A 98 -12.97 13.72 5.13
C PHE A 98 -13.14 12.55 6.10
N ASP A 99 -13.54 11.38 5.60
CA ASP A 99 -13.64 10.17 6.43
C ASP A 99 -12.28 9.74 6.97
N ILE A 100 -11.20 10.03 6.24
CA ILE A 100 -9.81 9.84 6.73
C ILE A 100 -9.41 11.01 7.63
N PHE A 101 -9.70 12.24 7.20
CA PHE A 101 -9.21 13.45 7.85
C PHE A 101 -9.73 13.61 9.29
N GLN A 102 -10.96 13.18 9.58
CA GLN A 102 -11.55 13.27 10.91
C GLN A 102 -10.72 12.55 12.00
N TYR A 103 -10.00 11.49 11.62
CA TYR A 103 -9.21 10.65 12.53
C TYR A 103 -7.72 11.02 12.60
N VAL A 104 -7.28 12.08 11.92
CA VAL A 104 -5.92 12.60 12.07
C VAL A 104 -5.77 13.22 13.48
N ASP A 105 -4.61 13.11 14.13
CA ASP A 105 -4.37 13.80 15.41
C ASP A 105 -4.54 15.32 15.24
N ASP A 106 -5.23 16.00 16.16
CA ASP A 106 -5.47 17.45 16.05
C ASP A 106 -4.17 18.27 15.94
N SER A 107 -3.09 17.83 16.60
CA SER A 107 -1.76 18.46 16.51
C SER A 107 -1.10 18.31 15.14
N LYS A 108 -1.63 17.43 14.28
CA LYS A 108 -1.16 17.14 12.92
C LYS A 108 -2.21 17.46 11.86
N LYS A 109 -3.42 17.92 12.26
CA LYS A 109 -4.49 18.31 11.33
C LYS A 109 -4.11 19.59 10.62
N TYR A 110 -3.44 19.42 9.48
CA TYR A 110 -3.22 20.49 8.53
C TYR A 110 -3.74 20.03 7.16
N ALA A 111 -4.71 20.76 6.64
CA ALA A 111 -5.25 20.53 5.31
C ALA A 111 -5.40 21.88 4.59
N TRP A 112 -5.24 21.83 3.28
CA TRP A 112 -5.61 22.92 2.39
C TRP A 112 -6.51 22.34 1.31
N ILE A 113 -7.49 23.12 0.89
CA ILE A 113 -8.42 22.73 -0.17
C ILE A 113 -8.06 23.51 -1.43
N LYS A 114 -7.99 22.81 -2.57
CA LYS A 114 -7.84 23.44 -3.88
C LYS A 114 -8.95 22.95 -4.78
N ASN A 115 -9.71 23.91 -5.34
CA ASN A 115 -10.73 23.61 -6.33
C ASN A 115 -10.05 23.26 -7.66
N GLY A 116 -10.44 22.12 -8.25
CA GLY A 116 -10.13 21.81 -9.64
C GLY A 116 -11.11 22.56 -10.55
N VAL A 117 -10.61 23.29 -11.53
CA VAL A 117 -11.46 24.03 -12.48
C VAL A 117 -11.91 23.12 -13.63
N ASP A 118 -11.09 22.13 -14.01
CA ASP A 118 -11.40 21.10 -14.99
C ASP A 118 -10.54 19.85 -14.71
N GLU A 119 -11.00 18.64 -15.09
CA GLU A 119 -10.18 17.42 -15.03
C GLU A 119 -9.09 17.41 -16.10
N SER A 120 -9.32 18.13 -17.20
CA SER A 120 -8.44 18.17 -18.38
C SER A 120 -7.37 19.25 -18.30
N SER A 121 -7.71 20.44 -17.81
CA SER A 121 -6.74 21.48 -17.50
C SER A 121 -6.18 21.21 -16.11
N ALA A 122 -5.11 20.43 -16.05
CA ALA A 122 -4.33 20.21 -14.84
C ALA A 122 -3.57 21.52 -14.47
N GLY A 123 -4.31 22.59 -14.16
CA GLY A 123 -3.81 23.96 -14.02
C GLY A 123 -2.79 24.17 -12.90
N ARG A 124 -2.29 23.09 -12.28
CA ARG A 124 -1.32 23.07 -11.18
C ARG A 124 -0.41 21.84 -11.22
N LEU A 125 -0.07 21.30 -12.40
CA LEU A 125 0.94 20.23 -12.49
C LEU A 125 2.30 20.67 -11.93
N LYS A 126 2.61 21.96 -11.99
CA LYS A 126 3.82 22.52 -11.35
C LYS A 126 3.89 22.24 -9.85
N GLU A 127 2.83 22.53 -9.10
CA GLU A 127 2.82 22.29 -7.65
C GLU A 127 2.85 20.78 -7.34
N PHE A 128 2.14 19.99 -8.14
CA PHE A 128 2.15 18.54 -8.02
C PHE A 128 3.54 17.96 -8.29
N LYS A 129 4.26 18.48 -9.30
CA LYS A 129 5.67 18.21 -9.56
C LYS A 129 6.54 18.56 -8.36
N ASP A 130 6.41 19.78 -7.84
CA ASP A 130 7.23 20.25 -6.72
C ASP A 130 7.04 19.37 -5.47
N ILE A 131 5.82 18.87 -5.24
CA ILE A 131 5.50 17.93 -4.17
C ILE A 131 6.09 16.55 -4.46
N LEU A 132 5.88 15.99 -5.66
CA LEU A 132 6.40 14.67 -6.04
C LEU A 132 7.92 14.59 -5.97
N LEU A 133 8.61 15.64 -6.42
CA LEU A 133 10.07 15.68 -6.41
C LEU A 133 10.68 15.76 -5.00
N GLN A 134 9.89 16.01 -3.95
CA GLN A 134 10.36 15.90 -2.57
C GLN A 134 10.47 14.45 -2.09
N ALA A 135 9.94 13.48 -2.85
CA ALA A 135 10.05 12.07 -2.53
C ALA A 135 11.52 11.62 -2.46
N LYS A 136 11.81 10.78 -1.47
CA LYS A 136 13.13 10.24 -1.15
C LYS A 136 13.15 8.72 -1.20
N LYS A 137 12.01 8.06 -0.94
CA LYS A 137 11.92 6.59 -0.87
C LYS A 137 10.85 6.03 -1.77
N GLN A 138 9.61 6.49 -1.61
CA GLN A 138 8.48 5.93 -2.33
C GLN A 138 7.34 6.91 -2.58
N VAL A 139 6.62 6.66 -3.67
CA VAL A 139 5.35 7.30 -4.00
C VAL A 139 4.30 6.23 -4.20
N LEU A 140 3.15 6.37 -3.53
CA LEU A 140 2.01 5.47 -3.66
C LEU A 140 0.87 6.19 -4.37
N PHE A 141 0.29 5.56 -5.38
CA PHE A 141 -0.83 6.09 -6.14
C PHE A 141 -2.06 5.19 -5.97
N PHE A 142 -3.15 5.80 -5.51
CA PHE A 142 -4.50 5.26 -5.60
C PHE A 142 -5.15 5.87 -6.83
N SER A 143 -5.11 5.15 -7.94
CA SER A 143 -5.55 5.60 -9.25
C SER A 143 -6.85 4.92 -9.67
N GLY A 144 -7.54 5.55 -10.62
CA GLY A 144 -8.61 4.91 -11.38
C GLY A 144 -8.02 3.99 -12.43
N ASN A 145 -7.82 4.51 -13.65
CA ASN A 145 -7.35 3.79 -14.83
C ASN A 145 -5.97 4.28 -15.33
N LEU A 146 -5.17 4.90 -14.45
CA LEU A 146 -3.86 5.48 -14.76
C LEU A 146 -3.87 6.59 -15.83
N SER A 147 -5.02 7.16 -16.19
CA SER A 147 -5.10 8.26 -17.18
C SER A 147 -4.26 9.49 -16.80
N PHE A 148 -4.00 9.69 -15.51
CA PHE A 148 -3.22 10.82 -14.98
C PHE A 148 -1.80 10.91 -15.54
N ILE A 149 -1.23 9.81 -16.06
CA ILE A 149 0.10 9.84 -16.68
C ILE A 149 0.14 10.64 -17.98
N ASN A 150 -1.02 10.84 -18.61
CA ASN A 150 -1.16 11.59 -19.85
C ASN A 150 -1.47 13.07 -19.60
N PHE A 151 -1.51 13.52 -18.34
CA PHE A 151 -1.69 14.94 -18.04
C PHE A 151 -0.44 15.73 -18.41
N ASP A 152 -0.67 16.79 -19.18
CA ASP A 152 0.34 17.70 -19.69
C ASP A 152 -0.26 19.11 -19.72
N ASP A 153 0.45 20.08 -19.11
CA ASP A 153 0.11 21.50 -19.14
C ASP A 153 1.03 22.32 -20.08
N GLY A 154 1.80 21.63 -20.91
CA GLY A 154 2.83 22.17 -21.81
C GLY A 154 4.16 22.50 -21.12
N LYS A 155 4.20 22.47 -19.78
CA LYS A 155 5.42 22.72 -18.98
C LYS A 155 5.82 21.51 -18.16
N VAL A 156 4.84 20.71 -17.76
CA VAL A 156 5.01 19.54 -16.90
C VAL A 156 4.20 18.41 -17.50
N TYR A 157 4.91 17.35 -17.85
CA TYR A 157 4.31 16.11 -18.29
C TYR A 157 4.47 15.04 -17.20
N VAL A 158 3.35 14.49 -16.72
CA VAL A 158 3.37 13.58 -15.56
C VAL A 158 4.22 12.33 -15.82
N PHE A 159 4.20 11.78 -17.02
CA PHE A 159 5.01 10.62 -17.35
C PHE A 159 6.52 10.90 -17.19
N GLU A 160 6.98 12.09 -17.59
CA GLU A 160 8.37 12.51 -17.38
C GLU A 160 8.71 12.65 -15.90
N LEU A 161 7.76 13.07 -15.07
CA LEU A 161 7.96 13.10 -13.61
C LEU A 161 8.16 11.70 -13.04
N LEU A 162 7.38 10.71 -13.48
CA LEU A 162 7.57 9.32 -13.05
C LEU A 162 8.95 8.80 -13.47
N GLU A 163 9.38 9.13 -14.68
CA GLU A 163 10.72 8.81 -15.16
C GLU A 163 11.82 9.46 -14.28
N GLU A 164 11.67 10.72 -13.88
CA GLU A 164 12.60 11.41 -12.99
C GLU A 164 12.70 10.73 -11.60
N LEU A 165 11.56 10.28 -11.05
CA LEU A 165 11.53 9.52 -9.80
C LEU A 165 12.26 8.18 -9.94
N VAL A 166 12.06 7.46 -11.04
CA VAL A 166 12.76 6.18 -11.32
C VAL A 166 14.27 6.41 -11.44
N LYS A 167 14.72 7.47 -12.14
CA LYS A 167 16.15 7.84 -12.22
C LYS A 167 16.76 8.06 -10.84
N ARG A 168 15.99 8.67 -9.92
CA ARG A 168 16.37 8.91 -8.52
C ARG A 168 16.23 7.68 -7.62
N ASN A 169 15.91 6.51 -8.17
CA ASN A 169 15.76 5.26 -7.44
C ASN A 169 14.62 5.27 -6.41
N ILE A 170 13.55 6.01 -6.71
CA ILE A 170 12.34 6.10 -5.88
C ILE A 170 11.35 5.04 -6.34
N SER A 171 10.82 4.24 -5.40
CA SER A 171 9.83 3.21 -5.70
C SER A 171 8.45 3.84 -5.95
N ILE A 172 7.76 3.36 -6.97
CA ILE A 172 6.41 3.82 -7.32
C ILE A 172 5.47 2.62 -7.21
N LYS A 173 4.45 2.71 -6.37
CA LYS A 173 3.43 1.66 -6.27
C LYS A 173 2.06 2.21 -6.63
N ILE A 174 1.37 1.53 -7.52
CA ILE A 174 0.09 1.97 -8.06
C ILE A 174 -0.96 0.90 -7.78
N ILE A 175 -2.06 1.32 -7.18
CA ILE A 175 -3.28 0.52 -7.07
C ILE A 175 -4.32 1.17 -7.97
N GLY A 176 -4.89 0.40 -8.89
CA GLY A 176 -5.93 0.90 -9.79
C GLY A 176 -6.63 -0.20 -10.58
N ARG A 177 -7.65 0.20 -11.33
CA ARG A 177 -8.40 -0.70 -12.22
C ARG A 177 -7.53 -1.02 -13.43
N VAL A 178 -7.11 -2.28 -13.50
CA VAL A 178 -6.47 -2.87 -14.69
C VAL A 178 -7.57 -3.46 -15.56
N ASP A 179 -7.88 -2.80 -16.66
CA ASP A 179 -8.81 -3.20 -17.71
C ASP A 179 -8.20 -2.93 -19.10
N TRP A 180 -8.92 -3.30 -20.16
CA TRP A 180 -8.48 -3.09 -21.55
C TRP A 180 -8.18 -1.62 -21.86
N VAL A 181 -8.98 -0.68 -21.32
CA VAL A 181 -8.83 0.76 -21.55
C VAL A 181 -7.54 1.30 -20.90
N SER A 182 -7.14 0.72 -19.77
CA SER A 182 -5.92 1.09 -19.05
C SER A 182 -4.64 0.43 -19.58
N LYS A 183 -4.76 -0.55 -20.50
CA LYS A 183 -3.64 -1.39 -20.95
C LYS A 183 -2.46 -0.56 -21.45
N GLU A 184 -2.70 0.38 -22.38
CA GLU A 184 -1.64 1.22 -22.96
C GLU A 184 -0.95 2.07 -21.90
N ASN A 185 -1.70 2.62 -20.94
CA ASN A 185 -1.14 3.40 -19.84
C ASN A 185 -0.28 2.54 -18.91
N ILE A 186 -0.72 1.31 -18.63
CA ILE A 186 0.01 0.36 -17.78
C ILE A 186 1.33 -0.06 -18.46
N GLU A 187 1.27 -0.46 -19.73
CA GLU A 187 2.45 -0.85 -20.51
C GLU A 187 3.45 0.31 -20.60
N LYS A 188 2.95 1.52 -20.87
CA LYS A 188 3.76 2.74 -20.91
C LYS A 188 4.47 3.00 -19.58
N VAL A 189 3.78 2.88 -18.44
CA VAL A 189 4.39 3.05 -17.12
C VAL A 189 5.40 1.94 -16.81
N LEU A 190 5.04 0.67 -17.02
CA LEU A 190 5.94 -0.46 -16.76
C LEU A 190 7.16 -0.48 -17.69
N SER A 191 7.08 0.16 -18.86
CA SER A 191 8.23 0.34 -19.76
C SER A 191 9.39 1.07 -19.09
N LEU A 192 9.14 1.90 -18.06
CA LEU A 192 10.21 2.54 -17.29
C LEU A 192 11.05 1.53 -16.51
N ASN A 193 10.46 0.43 -16.02
CA ASN A 193 11.25 -0.62 -15.37
C ASN A 193 12.25 -1.25 -16.34
N MET A 194 11.78 -1.52 -17.57
CA MET A 194 12.61 -2.09 -18.65
C MET A 194 13.68 -1.09 -19.11
N LYS A 195 13.30 0.17 -19.33
CA LYS A 195 14.19 1.26 -19.78
C LYS A 195 15.36 1.49 -18.83
N TYR A 196 15.13 1.36 -17.52
CA TYR A 196 16.15 1.60 -16.49
C TYR A 196 16.75 0.32 -15.88
N GLY A 197 16.27 -0.87 -16.29
CA GLY A 197 16.73 -2.16 -15.76
C GLY A 197 16.48 -2.33 -14.26
N LYS A 198 15.41 -1.73 -13.73
CA LYS A 198 15.06 -1.76 -12.30
C LYS A 198 13.57 -1.99 -12.11
N GLU A 199 13.20 -2.89 -11.21
CA GLU A 199 11.80 -3.13 -10.82
C GLU A 199 11.35 -2.12 -9.74
N LEU A 200 11.31 -0.83 -10.08
CA LEU A 200 10.92 0.24 -9.15
C LEU A 200 9.43 0.53 -9.17
N ILE A 201 8.74 0.21 -10.28
CA ILE A 201 7.31 0.42 -10.44
C ILE A 201 6.53 -0.88 -10.28
N GLU A 202 5.55 -0.87 -9.40
CA GLU A 202 4.63 -1.99 -9.16
C GLU A 202 3.18 -1.53 -9.39
N ILE A 203 2.41 -2.28 -10.17
CA ILE A 203 0.98 -1.99 -10.42
C ILE A 203 0.15 -3.19 -9.97
N ARG A 204 -0.83 -2.95 -9.09
CA ARG A 204 -1.77 -3.97 -8.63
C ARG A 204 -3.20 -3.63 -9.06
N HIS A 205 -3.89 -4.63 -9.60
CA HIS A 205 -5.30 -4.51 -9.93
C HIS A 205 -6.15 -4.44 -8.66
N ARG A 206 -6.89 -3.33 -8.50
CA ARG A 206 -7.98 -3.19 -7.53
C ARG A 206 -8.91 -2.07 -7.96
N GLN A 207 -10.20 -2.35 -8.05
CA GLN A 207 -11.20 -1.30 -8.10
C GLN A 207 -11.43 -0.77 -6.68
N GLN A 208 -11.35 0.55 -6.51
CA GLN A 208 -11.43 1.22 -5.21
C GLN A 208 -11.85 2.69 -5.39
N PRO A 209 -12.49 3.32 -4.40
CA PRO A 209 -13.08 4.65 -4.52
C PRO A 209 -12.08 5.79 -4.29
N LEU A 210 -11.02 5.55 -3.51
CA LEU A 210 -10.01 6.52 -3.14
C LEU A 210 -9.20 6.99 -4.36
N ARG A 211 -8.93 8.30 -4.43
CA ARG A 211 -8.06 8.90 -5.44
C ARG A 211 -7.02 9.71 -4.71
N ALA A 212 -5.81 9.17 -4.59
CA ALA A 212 -4.81 9.74 -3.69
C ALA A 212 -3.36 9.51 -4.18
N THR A 213 -2.47 10.37 -3.71
CA THR A 213 -1.03 10.25 -3.83
C THR A 213 -0.40 10.37 -2.44
N ILE A 214 0.43 9.41 -2.05
CA ILE A 214 1.14 9.38 -0.77
C ILE A 214 2.64 9.44 -1.04
N ILE A 215 3.36 10.31 -0.33
CA ILE A 215 4.80 10.52 -0.52
C ILE A 215 5.52 10.29 0.82
N ASP A 216 6.42 9.29 0.87
CA ASP A 216 7.33 8.99 1.99
C ASP A 216 6.70 8.97 3.41
N ASN A 217 5.38 8.80 3.54
CA ASN A 217 4.64 8.96 4.80
C ASN A 217 4.66 10.40 5.39
N LYS A 218 4.85 11.42 4.54
CA LYS A 218 4.86 12.83 4.95
C LYS A 218 3.68 13.62 4.44
N LEU A 219 3.23 13.29 3.23
CA LEU A 219 2.17 14.02 2.56
C LEU A 219 1.21 13.02 1.93
N VAL A 220 -0.07 13.32 2.11
CA VAL A 220 -1.17 12.66 1.42
C VAL A 220 -1.93 13.75 0.66
N ASN A 221 -2.06 13.59 -0.64
CA ASN A 221 -2.91 14.40 -1.49
C ASN A 221 -4.11 13.55 -1.92
N ILE A 222 -5.34 13.99 -1.60
CA ILE A 222 -6.57 13.24 -1.89
C ILE A 222 -7.48 14.10 -2.76
N LYS A 223 -8.02 13.53 -3.83
CA LYS A 223 -9.06 14.18 -4.64
C LYS A 223 -10.41 14.00 -3.95
N GLU A 224 -11.15 15.09 -3.82
CA GLU A 224 -12.52 15.11 -3.30
C GLU A 224 -13.52 15.58 -4.35
N VAL A 225 -14.76 15.09 -4.26
CA VAL A 225 -15.88 15.58 -5.09
C VAL A 225 -16.74 16.51 -4.24
N LYS A 226 -16.87 17.77 -4.67
CA LYS A 226 -17.60 18.81 -3.93
C LYS A 226 -19.09 18.48 -3.77
N GLU A 227 -19.70 18.00 -4.85
CA GLU A 227 -21.11 17.62 -4.91
C GLU A 227 -21.18 16.21 -5.45
N PRO A 228 -21.25 15.18 -4.57
CA PRO A 228 -21.53 13.84 -5.04
C PRO A 228 -22.94 13.86 -5.60
N SER A 229 -23.09 13.87 -6.93
CA SER A 229 -24.39 13.77 -7.57
C SER A 229 -25.13 12.55 -7.03
N LEU A 230 -26.26 12.80 -6.36
CA LEU A 230 -27.25 11.77 -6.05
C LEU A 230 -27.63 11.14 -7.40
N ARG A 231 -27.26 9.88 -7.58
CA ARG A 231 -27.69 9.10 -8.75
C ARG A 231 -29.19 8.89 -8.73
#